data_AF-A0A7D5RVA9-F1
#
_entry.id   AF-A0A7D5RVA9-F1
#
_cell.length_a   1.000
_cell.length_b   1.000
_cell.length_c   1.000
_cell.angle_alpha   90.00
_cell.angle_beta   90.00
_cell.angle_gamma   90.00
#
_symmetry.space_group_name_H-M   'P 1'
#
loop_
_entity.id
_entity.type
_entity.pdbx_description
1 polymer ?
#
loop_
_entity_poly.entity_id
_entity_poly.type
_entity_poly.pdbx_seq_one_letter_code
_entity_poly.pdbx_strand_id
1 'polypeptide(L)' 'MSIASKIPTMTDAELTTLHGNTKRLVDIGTAAQQTAAAALMPSITAELAARSEAAAARKAEALAIRRASKLKPGTAVAG' A
#
# COMPACT_ATOMS: atom_id res chain seq x y z
N MET A 1 21.87 -5.24 -8.99
CA MET A 1 20.69 -5.11 -8.11
C MET A 1 20.09 -3.74 -8.32
N SER A 2 18.84 -3.63 -8.78
CA SER A 2 18.17 -2.34 -8.97
C SER A 2 17.31 -1.99 -7.75
N ILE A 3 16.94 -0.71 -7.59
CA ILE A 3 16.00 -0.31 -6.53
C ILE A 3 14.61 -0.91 -6.79
N ALA A 4 14.21 -1.00 -8.07
CA ALA A 4 12.92 -1.56 -8.47
C ALA A 4 12.72 -3.01 -7.96
N SER A 5 13.76 -3.84 -7.96
CA SER A 5 13.66 -5.22 -7.45
C SER A 5 13.49 -5.31 -5.92
N LYS A 6 13.71 -4.22 -5.18
CA LYS A 6 13.52 -4.16 -3.72
C LYS A 6 12.16 -3.63 -3.31
N ILE A 7 11.44 -2.95 -4.20
CA ILE A 7 10.14 -2.31 -3.90
C ILE A 7 9.16 -3.26 -3.20
N PRO A 8 8.95 -4.52 -3.66
CA PRO A 8 8.00 -5.43 -3.02
C PRO A 8 8.36 -5.79 -1.57
N THR A 9 9.64 -5.70 -1.19
CA THR A 9 10.11 -6.05 0.16
C THR A 9 10.20 -4.85 1.10
N MET A 10 9.95 -3.63 0.60
CA MET A 10 9.98 -2.42 1.43
C MET A 10 8.77 -2.37 2.36
N THR A 11 8.96 -1.84 3.55
CA THR A 11 7.85 -1.45 4.44
C THR A 11 7.08 -0.26 3.86
N ASP A 12 5.87 0.00 4.36
CA ASP A 12 5.05 1.13 3.90
C ASP A 12 5.75 2.48 4.14
N ALA A 13 6.47 2.61 5.26
CA ALA A 13 7.21 3.82 5.60
C ALA A 13 8.39 4.04 4.65
N GLU A 14 9.14 2.98 4.33
CA GLU A 14 10.23 3.05 3.37
C GLU A 14 9.73 3.37 1.97
N LEU A 15 8.61 2.77 1.54
CA LEU A 15 8.01 3.02 0.24
C LEU A 15 7.47 4.45 0.12
N THR A 16 6.87 4.98 1.19
CA THR A 16 6.43 6.39 1.28
C THR A 16 7.61 7.35 1.19
N THR A 17 8.70 7.04 1.90
CA THR A 17 9.93 7.84 1.86
C THR A 17 10.56 7.81 0.46
N LEU A 18 10.62 6.62 -0.16
CA LEU A 18 11.11 6.45 -1.52
C LEU A 18 10.27 7.26 -2.50
N HIS A 19 8.94 7.17 -2.44
CA HIS A 19 8.04 7.95 -3.28
C HIS A 19 8.28 9.46 -3.16
N GLY A 20 8.37 9.99 -1.94
CA GLY A 20 8.65 11.41 -1.71
C GLY A 20 10.00 11.86 -2.27
N ASN A 21 11.04 11.05 -2.07
CA ASN A 21 12.38 11.31 -2.61
C ASN A 21 12.40 11.26 -4.13
N THR A 22 11.78 10.25 -4.73
CA THR A 22 11.66 10.11 -6.18
C THR A 22 10.92 11.30 -6.78
N LYS A 23 9.82 11.75 -6.17
CA LYS A 23 9.11 12.95 -6.62
C LYS A 23 10.03 14.18 -6.60
N ARG A 24 10.74 14.40 -5.49
CA ARG A 24 11.68 15.53 -5.37
C ARG A 24 12.79 15.46 -6.42
N LEU A 25 13.32 14.28 -6.70
CA LEU A 25 14.39 14.10 -7.69
C LEU A 25 13.91 14.33 -9.12
N VAL A 26 12.66 14.01 -9.45
CA VAL A 26 12.05 14.39 -10.74
C VAL A 26 11.96 15.90 -10.87
N ASP A 27 11.60 16.60 -9.78
CA ASP A 27 11.36 18.05 -9.83
C ASP A 27 12.66 18.88 -9.85
N ILE A 28 13.68 18.50 -9.05
CA ILE A 28 14.87 19.33 -8.81
C ILE A 28 16.21 18.60 -8.92
N GLY A 29 16.23 17.32 -9.30
CA GLY A 29 17.47 16.55 -9.43
C GLY A 29 18.32 16.95 -10.64
N THR A 30 19.53 16.40 -10.75
CA THR A 30 20.30 16.45 -12.00
C THR A 30 19.59 15.68 -13.12
N ALA A 31 19.92 15.93 -14.39
CA ALA A 31 19.27 15.24 -15.52
C ALA A 31 19.32 13.70 -15.40
N ALA A 32 20.43 13.15 -14.91
CA ALA A 32 20.55 11.71 -14.65
C ALA A 32 19.63 11.24 -13.51
N GLN A 33 19.54 12.01 -12.43
CA GLN A 33 18.65 11.71 -11.30
C GLN A 33 17.18 11.81 -11.69
N GLN A 34 16.80 12.84 -12.44
CA GLN A 34 15.44 13.01 -12.97
C GLN A 34 15.05 11.82 -13.84
N THR A 35 15.92 11.39 -14.75
CA THR A 35 15.69 10.24 -15.64
C THR A 35 15.51 8.95 -14.83
N ALA A 36 16.42 8.69 -13.88
CA ALA A 36 16.34 7.51 -13.03
C ALA A 36 15.09 7.52 -12.13
N ALA A 37 14.72 8.68 -11.58
CA ALA A 37 13.55 8.84 -10.74
C ALA A 37 12.25 8.68 -11.54
N ALA A 38 12.17 9.26 -12.74
CA ALA A 38 11.05 9.10 -13.64
C ALA A 38 10.86 7.63 -14.06
N ALA A 39 11.95 6.90 -14.29
CA ALA A 39 11.89 5.47 -14.59
C ALA A 39 11.42 4.60 -13.41
N LEU A 40 11.63 5.06 -12.16
CA LEU A 40 11.26 4.32 -10.95
C LEU A 40 9.80 4.57 -10.52
N MET A 41 9.25 5.74 -10.86
CA MET A 41 7.92 6.18 -10.42
C MET A 41 6.79 5.19 -10.73
N PRO A 42 6.72 4.55 -11.92
CA PRO A 42 5.67 3.58 -12.23
C PRO A 42 5.68 2.38 -11.27
N SER A 43 6.85 1.86 -10.90
CA SER A 43 6.96 0.73 -9.99
C SER A 43 6.55 1.08 -8.55
N ILE A 44 6.91 2.28 -8.08
CA ILE A 44 6.52 2.74 -6.75
C ILE A 44 5.01 2.93 -6.66
N THR A 45 4.42 3.60 -7.66
CA THR A 45 2.98 3.89 -7.68
C THR A 45 2.14 2.63 -7.84
N ALA A 46 2.58 1.66 -8.64
CA ALA A 46 1.92 0.36 -8.77
C ALA A 46 1.90 -0.41 -7.44
N GLU A 47 3.02 -0.44 -6.71
CA GLU A 47 3.08 -1.11 -5.40
C GLU A 47 2.19 -0.41 -4.36
N LEU A 48 2.20 0.93 -4.30
CA LEU A 48 1.33 1.68 -3.40
C LEU A 48 -0.16 1.41 -3.70
N ALA A 49 -0.55 1.34 -4.97
CA ALA A 49 -1.90 0.99 -5.38
C ALA A 49 -2.27 -0.43 -4.93
N ALA A 50 -1.40 -1.41 -5.21
CA ALA A 50 -1.62 -2.81 -4.82
C ALA A 50 -1.80 -2.97 -3.30
N ARG A 51 -1.01 -2.25 -2.48
CA ARG A 51 -1.16 -2.25 -1.02
C ARG A 51 -2.46 -1.60 -0.56
N SER A 52 -2.85 -0.50 -1.19
CA SER A 52 -4.13 0.17 -0.89
C SER A 52 -5.31 -0.76 -1.15
N GLU A 53 -5.31 -1.44 -2.31
CA GLU A 53 -6.33 -2.41 -2.69
C GLU A 53 -6.39 -3.59 -1.71
N ALA A 54 -5.24 -4.16 -1.34
CA ALA A 54 -5.16 -5.24 -0.37
C ALA A 54 -5.66 -4.80 1.02
N ALA A 55 -5.33 -3.59 1.46
CA ALA A 55 -5.80 -3.04 2.72
C ALA A 55 -7.33 -2.82 2.71
N ALA A 56 -7.88 -2.35 1.60
CA ALA A 56 -9.33 -2.18 1.43
C ALA A 56 -10.06 -3.53 1.49
N ALA A 57 -9.53 -4.55 0.80
CA ALA A 57 -10.09 -5.91 0.82
C ALA A 57 -10.12 -6.50 2.25
N ARG A 58 -9.00 -6.41 2.98
CA ARG A 58 -8.91 -6.87 4.38
C ARG A 58 -9.90 -6.16 5.29
N LYS A 59 -10.08 -4.84 5.12
CA LYS A 59 -11.06 -4.07 5.88
C LYS A 59 -12.48 -4.52 5.59
N ALA A 60 -12.83 -4.76 4.33
CA ALA A 60 -14.15 -5.25 3.94
C ALA A 60 -14.46 -6.61 4.57
N GLU A 61 -13.50 -7.54 4.53
CA GLU A 61 -13.62 -8.85 5.17
C GLU A 61 -13.82 -8.74 6.69
N ALA A 62 -12.99 -7.94 7.38
CA ALA A 62 -13.11 -7.72 8.81
C ALA A 62 -14.48 -7.14 9.20
N LEU A 63 -15.04 -6.23 8.38
CA LEU A 63 -16.38 -5.68 8.60
C LEU A 63 -17.48 -6.72 8.39
N ALA A 64 -17.36 -7.58 7.39
CA ALA A 64 -18.30 -8.67 7.14
C ALA A 64 -18.34 -9.65 8.32
N ILE A 65 -17.17 -10.06 8.83
CA ILE A 65 -17.05 -10.94 10.01
C ILE A 65 -17.70 -10.29 11.24
N ARG A 66 -17.44 -9.00 11.48
CA ARG A 66 -18.03 -8.25 12.61
C ARG A 66 -19.56 -8.13 12.51
N ARG A 67 -20.11 -8.03 11.30
CA ARG A 67 -21.57 -8.02 11.10
C ARG A 67 -22.17 -9.40 11.34
N ALA A 68 -21.53 -10.45 10.83
CA ALA A 68 -21.98 -11.82 11.03
C ALA A 68 -21.94 -12.25 12.51
N SER A 69 -20.96 -11.80 13.28
CA SER A 69 -20.88 -12.09 14.72
C SER A 69 -21.92 -11.32 15.55
N LYS A 70 -22.32 -10.12 15.13
CA LYS A 70 -23.42 -9.36 15.75
C LYS A 70 -24.81 -9.91 15.43
N LEU A 71 -24.97 -10.59 14.29
CA LEU A 71 -26.24 -11.20 13.87
C LEU A 71 -26.46 -12.62 14.44
N LYS A 72 -25.56 -13.10 15.30
CA LYS A 72 -25.85 -14.23 16.19
C LYS A 72 -26.22 -13.65 17.56
N PRO A 73 -27.50 -13.30 17.83
CA PRO A 73 -27.90 -13.03 19.20
C PRO A 73 -27.69 -14.31 19.99
N GLY A 74 -27.24 -14.15 21.23
CA GLY A 74 -27.12 -15.25 22.17
C GLY A 74 -28.42 -16.05 22.20
N THR A 75 -28.25 -17.36 22.35
CA THR A 75 -29.28 -18.31 22.72
C THR A 75 -30.19 -17.67 23.75
N ALA A 76 -31.37 -17.22 23.32
CA ALA A 76 -32.47 -16.90 24.20
C ALA A 76 -32.89 -18.23 24.81
N VAL A 77 -32.37 -18.57 25.99
CA VAL A 77 -32.96 -19.61 26.81
C VAL A 77 -34.16 -18.96 27.47
N ALA A 78 -35.30 -19.12 26.81
CA ALA A 78 -36.63 -18.92 27.35
C ALA A 78 -37.04 -20.15 28.17
N GLY A 79 -37.81 -19.91 29.24
CA GLY A 79 -38.62 -20.93 29.91
C GLY A 79 -37.98 -21.56 31.13
#